data_AF-A0A530Z474-F1
#
_entry.id   AF-A0A530Z474-F1
#
_cell.length_a   1.000
_cell.length_b   1.000
_cell.length_c   1.000
_cell.angle_alpha   90.00
_cell.angle_beta   90.00
_cell.angle_gamma   90.00
#
_symmetry.space_group_name_H-M   'P 1'
#
loop_
_entity.id
_entity.type
_entity.pdbx_description
1 polymer ?
#
loop_
_entity_poly.entity_id
_entity_poly.type
_entity_poly.pdbx_seq_one_letter_code
_entity_poly.pdbx_strand_id
1 'polypeptide(L)'
;MSLLITFLVDRLGVSRLVGGVIGWAVIALVASGAALGVFEFVKHKGADEVRAKIEKDNQDAIRKGIDASRNFDDCNSAGGLWDFRRERCSSPPGRDR
;
A
#
# COMPACT_ATOMS: atom_id res chain seq x y z
N MET A 1 32.77 32.60 5.68
CA MET A 1 32.62 31.48 4.71
C MET A 1 33.60 31.56 3.55
N SER A 2 33.91 32.73 2.98
CA SER A 2 34.82 32.82 1.81
C SER A 2 36.31 32.57 2.09
N LEU A 3 36.82 32.82 3.31
CA LEU A 3 38.24 32.64 3.62
C LEU A 3 38.67 31.16 3.68
N LEU A 4 37.82 30.30 4.24
CA LEU A 4 38.07 28.85 4.31
C LEU A 4 38.07 28.20 2.92
N ILE A 5 37.14 28.61 2.06
CA ILE A 5 37.07 28.11 0.68
C ILE A 5 38.31 28.56 -0.11
N THR A 6 38.73 29.82 0.06
CA THR A 6 39.92 30.35 -0.63
C THR A 6 41.20 29.66 -0.17
N PHE A 7 41.34 29.39 1.13
CA PHE A 7 42.50 28.68 1.68
C PHE A 7 42.57 27.22 1.24
N LEU A 8 41.42 26.52 1.15
CA LEU A 8 41.36 25.15 0.62
C LEU A 8 41.69 25.08 -0.87
N VAL A 9 41.20 26.04 -1.66
CA VAL A 9 41.47 26.16 -3.10
C VAL A 9 42.97 26.41 -3.37
N ASP A 10 43.60 27.32 -2.63
CA ASP A 10 45.05 27.60 -2.74
C ASP A 10 45.92 26.42 -2.25
N ARG A 11 45.52 25.76 -1.15
CA ARG A 11 46.31 24.69 -0.53
C ARG A 11 46.20 23.34 -1.24
N LEU A 12 45.13 23.11 -2.00
CA LEU A 12 44.89 21.90 -2.78
C LEU A 12 45.25 22.06 -4.27
N GLY A 13 45.57 23.27 -4.75
CA GLY A 13 45.90 23.54 -6.15
C GLY A 13 44.72 23.31 -7.12
N VAL A 14 43.51 23.19 -6.58
CA VAL A 14 42.29 22.89 -7.34
C VAL A 14 41.74 24.20 -7.87
N SER A 15 41.74 24.40 -9.19
CA SER A 15 41.19 25.64 -9.76
C SER A 15 39.74 25.86 -9.33
N ARG A 16 39.32 27.13 -9.19
CA ARG A 16 37.92 27.49 -8.86
C ARG A 16 36.90 26.79 -9.76
N LEU A 17 37.27 26.50 -11.01
CA LEU A 17 36.45 25.76 -11.96
C LEU A 17 36.27 24.29 -11.54
N VAL A 18 37.35 23.61 -11.14
CA VAL A 18 37.28 22.22 -10.67
C VAL A 18 36.48 22.13 -9.36
N GLY A 19 36.67 23.07 -8.44
CA GLY A 19 35.85 23.16 -7.23
C GLY A 19 34.36 23.37 -7.54
N GLY A 20 34.04 24.20 -8.53
CA GLY A 20 32.66 24.40 -9.01
C GLY A 20 32.06 23.13 -9.62
N VAL A 21 32.82 22.41 -10.46
CA VAL A 21 32.38 21.14 -11.06
C VAL A 21 32.09 20.09 -9.98
N ILE A 22 32.96 19.96 -8.98
CA ILE A 22 32.74 19.03 -7.86
C ILE A 22 31.48 19.43 -7.08
N GLY A 23 31.30 20.72 -6.80
CA GLY A 23 30.10 21.21 -6.11
C GLY A 23 28.82 20.84 -6.84
N TRP A 24 28.76 21.08 -8.16
CA TRP A 24 27.62 20.69 -8.98
C TRP A 24 27.42 19.18 -9.07
N ALA A 25 28.49 18.39 -9.16
CA ALA A 25 28.41 16.94 -9.16
C ALA A 25 27.81 16.39 -7.86
N VAL A 26 28.20 16.94 -6.70
CA VAL A 26 27.62 16.58 -5.40
C VAL A 26 26.15 16.94 -5.34
N ILE A 27 25.77 18.14 -5.79
CA ILE A 27 24.35 18.56 -5.83
C ILE A 27 23.53 17.62 -6.72
N ALA A 28 24.03 17.28 -7.91
CA ALA A 28 23.35 16.37 -8.83
C ALA A 28 23.17 14.98 -8.22
N LEU A 29 24.19 14.45 -7.53
CA LEU A 29 24.11 13.16 -6.83
C LEU A 29 23.06 13.18 -5.72
N VAL A 30 23.07 14.21 -4.88
CA VAL A 30 22.10 14.35 -3.78
C VAL A 30 20.68 14.48 -4.33
N ALA A 31 20.47 15.31 -5.34
CA ALA A 31 19.16 15.51 -5.96
C ALA A 31 18.64 14.22 -6.61
N SER A 32 19.50 13.51 -7.35
CA SER A 32 19.13 12.25 -8.01
C SER A 32 18.84 11.14 -6.98
N GLY A 33 19.66 11.03 -5.94
CA GLY A 33 19.46 10.08 -4.86
C GLY A 33 18.16 10.34 -4.09
N ALA A 34 17.85 11.61 -3.80
CA ALA A 34 16.61 11.99 -3.16
C ALA A 34 15.38 11.66 -4.03
N ALA A 35 15.43 11.97 -5.33
CA ALA A 35 14.34 11.66 -6.26
C ALA A 35 14.07 10.16 -6.35
N LEU A 36 15.12 9.34 -6.50
CA LEU A 36 14.99 7.88 -6.53
C LEU A 36 14.49 7.33 -5.20
N GLY A 37 15.01 7.82 -4.07
CA GLY A 37 14.58 7.40 -2.74
C GLY A 37 13.10 7.66 -2.49
N VAL A 38 12.60 8.85 -2.87
CA VAL A 38 11.18 9.19 -2.75
C VAL A 38 10.32 8.30 -3.66
N PHE A 39 10.75 8.07 -4.90
CA PHE A 39 10.01 7.24 -5.85
C PHE A 39 9.85 5.80 -5.34
N GLU A 40 10.94 5.18 -4.89
CA GLU A 40 10.92 3.83 -4.33
C GLU A 40 10.07 3.76 -3.04
N PHE A 41 10.18 4.77 -2.17
CA PHE A 41 9.40 4.82 -0.93
C PHE A 41 7.89 4.88 -1.20
N VAL A 42 7.46 5.74 -2.14
CA VAL A 42 6.04 5.86 -2.53
C VAL A 42 5.54 4.55 -3.13
N LYS A 43 6.33 3.92 -4.01
CA LYS A 43 5.97 2.62 -4.61
C LYS A 43 5.82 1.53 -3.56
N HIS A 44 6.77 1.46 -2.61
CA HIS A 44 6.73 0.43 -1.58
C HIS A 44 5.51 0.60 -0.66
N LYS A 45 5.25 1.84 -0.23
CA LYS A 45 4.05 2.19 0.55
C LYS A 45 2.76 1.85 -0.19
N GLY A 46 2.68 2.18 -1.48
CA GLY A 46 1.52 1.85 -2.31
C GLY A 46 1.33 0.35 -2.48
N ALA A 47 2.40 -0.41 -2.67
CA ALA A 47 2.34 -1.87 -2.76
C ALA A 47 1.85 -2.50 -1.44
N ASP A 48 2.33 -2.01 -0.30
CA ASP A 48 1.92 -2.49 1.02
C ASP A 48 0.45 -2.17 1.31
N GLU A 49 -0.02 -0.98 0.93
CA GLU A 49 -1.43 -0.57 1.09
C GLU A 49 -2.36 -1.43 0.22
N VAL A 50 -2.00 -1.68 -1.04
CA VAL A 50 -2.77 -2.57 -1.93
C VAL A 50 -2.79 -3.99 -1.39
N ARG A 51 -1.64 -4.50 -0.92
CA ARG A 51 -1.55 -5.86 -0.36
C ARG A 51 -2.38 -6.01 0.91
N ALA A 52 -2.35 -5.01 1.80
CA ALA A 52 -3.18 -4.98 3.00
C ALA A 52 -4.68 -4.94 2.66
N LYS A 53 -5.06 -4.18 1.62
CA LYS A 53 -6.45 -4.11 1.15
C LYS A 53 -6.92 -5.44 0.57
N ILE A 54 -6.10 -6.09 -0.26
CA ILE A 54 -6.41 -7.41 -0.83
C ILE A 54 -6.57 -8.45 0.27
N GLU A 55 -5.67 -8.48 1.26
CA GLU A 55 -5.78 -9.41 2.38
C GLU A 55 -7.09 -9.20 3.15
N LYS A 56 -7.43 -7.94 3.43
CA LYS A 56 -8.69 -7.60 4.11
C LYS A 56 -9.92 -8.03 3.30
N ASP A 57 -9.95 -7.75 2.01
CA ASP A 57 -11.08 -8.06 1.13
C ASP A 57 -11.25 -9.58 0.97
N ASN A 58 -10.15 -10.35 0.91
CA ASN A 58 -10.19 -11.81 0.87
C ASN A 58 -10.72 -12.42 2.19
N GLN A 59 -10.27 -11.90 3.33
CA GLN A 59 -10.78 -12.36 4.64
C GLN A 59 -12.28 -12.07 4.79
N ASP A 60 -12.75 -10.91 4.30
CA ASP A 60 -14.17 -10.57 4.30
C ASP A 60 -14.99 -11.52 3.39
N ALA A 61 -14.47 -11.86 2.22
CA ALA A 61 -15.10 -12.83 1.32
C ALA A 61 -15.18 -14.23 1.93
N ILE A 62 -14.11 -14.72 2.58
CA ILE A 62 -14.13 -16.01 3.28
C ILE A 62 -15.18 -15.99 4.39
N ARG A 63 -15.22 -14.93 5.19
CA ARG A 63 -16.14 -14.81 6.32
C ARG A 63 -17.60 -14.79 5.84
N LYS A 64 -17.90 -14.01 4.80
CA LYS A 64 -19.21 -14.00 4.14
C LYS A 64 -19.58 -15.38 3.59
N GLY A 65 -18.64 -16.11 2.99
CA GLY A 65 -18.87 -17.47 2.50
C GLY A 65 -19.21 -18.47 3.62
N ILE A 66 -18.50 -18.40 4.75
CA ILE A 66 -18.77 -19.23 5.93
C ILE A 66 -20.15 -18.87 6.51
N ASP A 67 -20.45 -17.59 6.67
CA ASP A 67 -21.72 -17.14 7.23
C ASP A 67 -22.90 -17.52 6.31
N ALA A 68 -22.75 -17.39 4.99
CA ALA A 68 -23.76 -17.84 4.02
C ALA A 68 -23.99 -19.36 4.09
N SER A 69 -22.92 -20.15 4.20
CA SER A 69 -23.01 -21.61 4.31
C SER A 69 -23.71 -22.02 5.62
N ARG A 70 -23.39 -21.36 6.73
CA ARG A 70 -24.07 -21.59 8.03
C ARG A 70 -25.54 -21.21 7.96
N ASN A 71 -25.87 -20.04 7.43
CA ASN A 71 -27.26 -19.60 7.30
C ASN A 71 -28.09 -20.54 6.40
N PHE A 72 -27.49 -21.10 5.36
CA PHE A 72 -28.13 -22.11 4.51
C PHE A 72 -28.42 -23.40 5.29
N ASP A 73 -27.44 -23.92 6.02
CA ASP A 73 -27.59 -25.13 6.82
C ASP A 73 -28.61 -24.96 7.96
N ASP A 74 -28.55 -23.82 8.67
CA ASP A 74 -29.52 -23.45 9.71
C ASP A 74 -30.94 -23.35 9.14
N CYS A 75 -31.10 -22.78 7.94
CA CYS A 75 -32.39 -22.71 7.28
C CYS A 75 -32.94 -24.09 6.92
N ASN A 76 -32.09 -24.94 6.34
CA ASN A 76 -32.47 -26.27 5.89
C ASN A 76 -32.81 -27.19 7.09
N SER A 77 -32.01 -27.11 8.17
CA SER A 77 -32.25 -27.86 9.40
C SER A 77 -33.51 -27.40 10.15
N ALA A 78 -33.88 -26.12 10.06
CA ALA A 78 -35.15 -25.60 10.56
C ALA A 78 -36.38 -25.93 9.69
N GLY A 79 -36.17 -26.61 8.55
CA GLY A 79 -37.22 -26.95 7.58
C GLY A 79 -37.70 -25.77 6.75
N GLY A 80 -36.93 -24.68 6.69
CA GLY A 80 -37.18 -23.52 5.84
C GLY A 80 -36.77 -23.76 4.38
N LEU A 81 -37.22 -22.89 3.48
CA LEU A 81 -36.83 -22.91 2.07
C LEU A 81 -35.84 -21.77 1.82
N TRP A 82 -34.64 -22.12 1.37
CA TRP A 82 -33.61 -21.13 1.04
C TRP A 82 -33.89 -20.43 -0.29
N ASP A 83 -33.88 -19.09 -0.29
CA ASP A 83 -33.93 -18.28 -1.51
C ASP A 83 -32.51 -17.88 -1.92
N PHE A 84 -31.95 -18.56 -2.94
CA PHE A 84 -30.62 -18.26 -3.48
C PHE A 84 -30.51 -16.89 -4.16
N ARG A 85 -31.63 -16.32 -4.62
CA ARG A 85 -31.63 -15.00 -5.28
C ARG A 85 -31.57 -13.88 -4.25
N ARG A 86 -32.15 -14.08 -3.07
CA ARG A 86 -32.18 -13.10 -1.98
C ARG A 86 -31.20 -13.40 -0.85
N GLU A 87 -30.52 -14.56 -0.90
CA GLU A 87 -29.60 -15.08 0.12
C GLU A 87 -30.24 -15.09 1.52
N ARG A 88 -31.51 -15.52 1.61
CA ARG A 88 -32.28 -15.51 2.86
C ARG A 88 -33.10 -16.77 3.02
N CYS A 89 -33.26 -17.16 4.27
CA CYS A 89 -34.19 -18.23 4.64
C CYS A 89 -35.63 -17.72 4.57
N SER A 90 -36.48 -18.45 3.85
CA SER A 90 -37.93 -18.25 3.85
C SER A 90 -38.55 -19.28 4.79
N SER A 91 -39.38 -18.85 5.75
CA SER A 91 -40.22 -19.80 6.48
C SER A 91 -41.20 -20.47 5.51
N PRO A 92 -41.59 -21.74 5.74
CA PRO A 92 -42.64 -22.37 4.96
C PRO A 92 -43.91 -21.50 5.03
N PRO A 93 -44.68 -21.38 3.93
CA PRO A 93 -46.01 -20.75 3.97
C PRO A 93 -46.95 -21.65 4.79
N GLY A 94 -46.92 -21.54 6.12
CA GLY A 94 -47.72 -22.39 6.99
C GLY A 94 -47.49 -22.34 8.49
N ARG A 95 -46.77 -21.35 9.05
CA ARG A 95 -46.63 -21.22 10.51
C ARG A 95 -47.09 -19.86 11.06
N ASP A 96 -48.11 -19.29 10.43
CA ASP A 96 -49.00 -18.28 11.03
C ASP A 96 -50.35 -18.95 11.36
N ARG A 97 -50.35 -19.93 12.26
CA ARG A 97 -51.54 -20.43 12.99
C ARG A 97 -51.12 -21.05 14.31
#